data_AF-A0A954W549-F1
#
_entry.id   AF-A0A954W549-F1
#
_cell.length_a   1.000
_cell.length_b   1.000
_cell.length_c   1.000
_cell.angle_alpha   90.00
_cell.angle_beta   90.00
_cell.angle_gamma   90.00
#
_symmetry.space_group_name_H-M   'P 1'
#
loop_
_entity.id
_entity.type
_entity.pdbx_description
1 polymer ?
#
loop_
_entity_poly.entity_id
_entity_poly.type
_entity_poly.pdbx_seq_one_letter_code
_entity_poly.pdbx_strand_id
1 'polypeptide(L)'
;MQNNGWQWITWTLMSVTLVSTAGRLQADEPPAAEKSAPADAQPTDSRPAITVFKNVKYAEHGEQALLADVYLPAGDGPFPGVLMIHGGAWMSGSKW
;
A
#
# COMPACT_ATOMS: atom_id res chain seq x y z
N MET A 1 -48.04 -6.01 13.90
CA MET A 1 -47.49 -6.61 15.13
C MET A 1 -46.24 -5.83 15.48
N GLN A 2 -46.39 -4.90 16.43
CA GLN A 2 -45.29 -4.25 17.12
C GLN A 2 -44.73 -5.20 18.19
N ASN A 3 -43.55 -4.83 18.69
CA ASN A 3 -42.86 -5.24 19.93
C ASN A 3 -41.66 -6.18 19.72
N ASN A 4 -40.49 -6.00 20.35
CA ASN A 4 -39.89 -5.07 21.32
C ASN A 4 -38.40 -5.52 21.39
N GLY A 5 -37.35 -4.76 21.68
CA GLY A 5 -37.13 -3.45 22.26
C GLY A 5 -35.80 -3.51 23.07
N TRP A 6 -35.54 -2.46 23.85
CA TRP A 6 -34.63 -2.40 25.02
C TRP A 6 -33.21 -1.88 24.74
N GLN A 7 -33.10 -0.55 24.55
CA GLN A 7 -31.88 0.25 24.71
C GLN A 7 -31.82 0.74 26.17
N TRP A 8 -30.80 0.33 26.92
CA TRP A 8 -30.67 0.64 28.35
C TRP A 8 -29.79 1.88 28.59
N ILE A 9 -30.43 2.91 29.14
CA ILE A 9 -30.04 3.68 30.34
C ILE A 9 -28.69 4.41 30.32
N THR A 10 -28.82 5.73 30.20
CA THR A 10 -27.90 6.79 30.62
C THR A 10 -27.57 6.74 32.12
N TRP A 11 -26.30 6.96 32.47
CA TRP A 11 -25.92 7.36 33.83
C TRP A 11 -25.21 8.71 33.78
N THR A 12 -25.94 9.75 34.21
CA THR A 12 -25.38 11.03 34.64
C THR A 12 -25.10 10.94 36.13
N LEU A 13 -23.93 11.38 36.58
CA LEU A 13 -23.74 11.90 37.93
C LEU A 13 -22.75 13.07 37.90
N MET A 14 -23.25 14.25 38.30
CA MET A 14 -22.51 15.48 38.56
C MET A 14 -21.60 15.33 39.79
N SER A 15 -20.47 16.05 39.80
CA SER A 15 -20.04 17.06 40.81
C SER A 15 -18.61 17.56 40.46
N VAL A 16 -18.29 18.85 40.22
CA VAL A 16 -18.18 20.02 41.14
C VAL A 16 -17.00 19.81 42.13
N THR A 17 -15.93 20.63 42.29
CA THR A 17 -15.35 21.83 41.64
C THR A 17 -13.91 22.06 42.20
N LEU A 18 -13.09 22.83 41.46
CA LEU A 18 -12.18 23.91 41.90
C LEU A 18 -10.72 23.66 42.40
N VAL A 19 -9.86 24.59 41.93
CA VAL A 19 -8.57 25.11 42.45
C VAL A 19 -7.29 24.36 42.09
N SER A 20 -6.45 24.94 41.21
CA SER A 20 -5.36 25.86 41.61
C SER A 20 -4.45 26.20 40.42
N THR A 21 -4.28 27.49 40.12
CA THR A 21 -3.17 27.97 39.29
C THR A 21 -1.98 28.19 40.21
N ALA A 22 -0.98 27.30 40.19
CA ALA A 22 0.29 27.55 40.85
C ALA A 22 1.45 26.84 40.12
N GLY A 23 2.45 27.63 39.75
CA GLY A 23 3.81 27.15 39.60
C GLY A 23 4.20 26.62 38.22
N ARG A 24 4.50 27.54 37.30
CA ARG A 24 5.48 27.26 36.25
C ARG A 24 6.85 27.20 36.94
N LEU A 25 7.32 26.00 37.30
CA LEU A 25 8.72 25.76 37.63
C LEU A 25 9.26 24.78 36.60
N GLN A 26 9.95 25.36 35.64
CA GLN A 26 10.85 24.70 34.71
C GLN A 26 11.88 23.93 35.56
N ALA A 27 11.75 22.61 35.65
CA ALA A 27 12.91 21.77 35.92
C ALA A 27 13.58 21.57 34.56
N ASP A 28 14.84 21.96 34.46
CA ASP A 28 15.72 21.57 33.36
C ASP A 28 15.79 20.04 33.32
N GLU A 29 14.97 19.40 32.49
CA GLU A 29 15.26 18.06 32.00
C GLU A 29 16.48 18.17 31.07
N PRO A 30 17.59 17.49 31.36
CA PRO A 30 18.66 17.38 30.36
C PRO A 30 18.06 16.75 29.10
N PRO A 31 18.50 17.13 27.89
CA PRO A 31 18.05 16.43 26.70
C PRO A 31 18.57 15.00 26.80
N ALA A 32 17.74 14.10 27.32
CA ALA A 32 17.91 12.68 27.17
C ALA A 32 17.87 12.47 25.67
N ALA A 33 19.05 12.27 25.11
CA ALA A 33 19.29 12.10 23.70
C ALA A 33 18.19 11.20 23.11
N GLU A 34 17.31 11.81 22.30
CA GLU A 34 16.63 11.08 21.26
C GLU A 34 17.75 10.52 20.39
N LYS A 35 18.13 9.29 20.70
CA LYS A 35 18.98 8.43 19.90
C LYS A 35 18.46 8.55 18.48
N SER A 36 19.14 9.37 17.68
CA SER A 36 18.83 9.61 16.30
C SER A 36 18.91 8.26 15.61
N ALA A 37 17.76 7.65 15.37
CA ALA A 37 17.68 6.54 14.44
C ALA A 37 18.26 7.05 13.11
N PRO A 38 19.14 6.30 12.44
CA PRO A 38 19.64 6.74 11.15
C PRO A 38 18.46 6.93 10.22
N ALA A 39 18.31 8.16 9.70
CA ALA A 39 17.26 8.59 8.78
C ALA A 39 17.40 7.98 7.36
N ASP A 40 18.21 6.92 7.21
CA ASP A 40 18.57 6.30 5.93
C ASP A 40 18.17 4.83 5.80
N ALA A 41 17.33 4.30 6.71
CA ALA A 41 16.71 2.99 6.49
C ALA A 41 15.57 3.11 5.46
N GLN A 42 15.93 3.41 4.21
CA GLN A 42 15.01 3.31 3.09
C GLN A 42 14.48 1.86 3.06
N PRO A 43 13.17 1.63 2.90
CA PRO A 43 12.64 0.28 2.79
C PRO A 43 13.39 -0.42 1.67
N THR A 44 14.11 -1.48 2.00
CA THR A 44 14.67 -2.37 0.98
C THR A 44 13.48 -2.89 0.18
N ASP A 45 13.33 -2.45 -1.07
CA ASP A 45 12.29 -2.94 -1.95
C ASP A 45 12.47 -4.47 -2.07
N SER A 46 11.62 -5.20 -1.35
CA SER A 46 11.66 -6.66 -1.25
C SER A 46 11.03 -7.33 -2.46
N ARG A 47 10.59 -6.54 -3.45
CA ARG A 47 10.11 -7.06 -4.72
C ARG A 47 11.25 -7.77 -5.45
N PRO A 48 11.00 -8.95 -6.03
CA PRO A 48 11.99 -9.60 -6.85
C PRO A 48 12.38 -8.68 -8.01
N ALA A 49 13.67 -8.67 -8.36
CA ALA A 49 14.11 -8.00 -9.58
C ALA A 49 13.39 -8.61 -10.79
N ILE A 50 12.97 -7.78 -11.75
CA ILE A 50 12.26 -8.21 -12.96
C ILE A 50 13.05 -7.72 -14.18
N THR A 51 13.30 -8.62 -15.12
CA THR A 51 13.80 -8.27 -16.45
C THR A 51 12.61 -8.11 -17.41
N VAL A 52 12.59 -7.03 -18.18
CA VAL A 52 11.51 -6.74 -19.13
C VAL A 52 12.03 -6.80 -20.56
N PHE A 53 11.48 -7.72 -21.35
CA PHE A 53 11.71 -7.80 -22.78
C PHE A 53 10.57 -7.12 -23.51
N LYS A 54 10.84 -6.00 -24.18
CA LYS A 54 9.81 -5.25 -24.91
C LYS A 54 9.72 -5.68 -26.36
N ASN A 55 8.52 -5.63 -26.92
CA ASN A 55 8.25 -5.87 -28.34
C ASN A 55 8.75 -7.24 -28.83
N VAL A 56 8.62 -8.26 -27.99
CA VAL A 56 8.90 -9.64 -28.38
C VAL A 56 7.86 -10.06 -29.42
N LYS A 57 8.31 -10.33 -30.64
CA LYS A 57 7.44 -10.87 -31.70
C LYS A 57 7.08 -12.31 -31.37
N TYR A 58 5.79 -12.56 -31.16
CA TYR A 58 5.30 -13.91 -30.83
C TYR A 58 4.63 -14.61 -32.03
N ALA A 59 4.14 -13.83 -33.00
CA ALA A 59 3.53 -14.35 -34.20
C ALA A 59 3.58 -13.33 -35.35
N GLU A 60 3.32 -13.81 -36.55
CA GLU A 60 3.13 -13.00 -37.75
C GLU A 60 1.80 -13.35 -38.39
N HIS A 61 1.06 -12.34 -38.84
CA HIS A 61 -0.18 -12.50 -39.58
C HIS A 61 -0.18 -11.58 -40.80
N GLY A 62 0.10 -12.14 -41.97
CA GLY A 62 0.40 -11.36 -43.17
C GLY A 62 1.65 -10.49 -42.95
N GLU A 63 1.53 -9.19 -43.21
CA GLU A 63 2.61 -8.22 -42.98
C GLU A 63 2.66 -7.70 -41.53
N GLN A 64 1.72 -8.12 -40.67
CA GLN A 64 1.62 -7.63 -39.30
C GLN A 64 2.42 -8.53 -38.34
N ALA A 65 3.40 -7.95 -37.66
CA ALA A 65 4.06 -8.58 -36.52
C ALA A 65 3.22 -8.39 -35.25
N LEU A 66 2.91 -9.50 -34.58
CA LEU A 66 2.22 -9.47 -33.29
C LEU A 66 3.25 -9.47 -32.16
N LEU A 67 3.16 -8.47 -31.30
CA LEU A 67 4.18 -8.14 -30.29
C LEU A 67 3.61 -8.28 -28.87
N ALA A 68 4.45 -8.76 -27.95
CA ALA A 68 4.17 -8.82 -26.52
C ALA A 68 5.36 -8.28 -25.72
N ASP A 69 5.09 -7.83 -24.49
CA ASP A 69 6.12 -7.55 -23.51
C ASP A 69 6.17 -8.71 -22.50
N VAL A 70 7.38 -9.17 -22.18
CA VAL A 70 7.62 -10.32 -21.29
C VAL A 70 8.31 -9.84 -20.02
N TYR A 71 7.72 -10.17 -18.87
CA TYR A 71 8.22 -9.84 -17.55
C TYR A 71 8.74 -11.11 -16.89
N LEU A 72 10.06 -11.20 -16.74
CA LEU A 72 10.74 -12.37 -16.19
C LEU A 72 11.27 -12.05 -14.78
N PRO A 73 10.77 -12.71 -13.73
CA PRO A 73 11.36 -12.62 -12.39
C PRO A 73 12.81 -13.13 -12.39
N ALA A 74 13.64 -12.54 -11.54
CA ALA A 74 15.00 -13.04 -11.30
C ALA A 74 14.98 -14.43 -10.64
N GLY A 75 15.94 -15.28 -11.00
CA GLY A 75 16.10 -16.65 -10.52
C GLY A 75 15.98 -17.70 -11.63
N ASP A 76 16.24 -18.95 -11.30
CA ASP A 76 16.41 -20.03 -12.29
C ASP A 76 15.09 -20.62 -12.82
N GLY A 77 13.95 -20.34 -12.16
CA GLY A 77 12.64 -20.88 -12.55
C GLY A 77 12.51 -22.41 -12.36
N PRO A 78 11.48 -23.06 -12.94
CA PRO A 78 10.43 -22.45 -13.77
C PRO A 78 9.42 -21.68 -12.92
N PHE A 79 8.94 -20.55 -13.46
CA PHE A 79 7.87 -19.76 -12.85
C PHE A 79 6.52 -20.09 -13.51
N PRO A 80 5.39 -19.98 -12.77
CA PRO A 80 4.08 -20.02 -13.41
C PRO A 80 3.92 -18.85 -14.40
N GLY A 81 3.39 -19.14 -15.58
CA GLY A 81 3.12 -18.13 -16.61
C GLY A 81 1.77 -17.44 -16.40
N VAL A 82 1.73 -16.12 -16.59
CA VAL A 82 0.50 -15.32 -16.63
C VAL A 82 0.40 -14.65 -17.99
N LEU A 83 -0.73 -14.81 -18.67
CA LEU A 83 -1.03 -14.13 -19.93
C LEU A 83 -2.01 -12.98 -19.67
N MET A 84 -1.62 -11.77 -20.01
CA MET A 84 -2.47 -10.58 -19.94
C MET A 84 -2.94 -10.23 -21.35
N ILE A 85 -4.25 -10.07 -21.50
CA ILE A 85 -4.89 -9.62 -22.75
C ILE A 85 -5.70 -8.38 -22.41
N HIS A 86 -5.38 -7.26 -23.06
CA HIS A 86 -6.08 -6.00 -22.85
C HIS A 86 -7.47 -6.03 -23.54
N GLY A 87 -8.35 -5.10 -23.14
CA GLY A 87 -9.69 -4.93 -23.71
C GLY A 87 -9.71 -4.13 -25.02
N GLY A 88 -10.77 -3.35 -25.28
CA GLY A 88 -10.88 -2.52 -26.49
C GLY A 88 -11.95 -2.97 -27.48
N ALA A 89 -12.93 -3.76 -26.98
CA ALA A 89 -14.12 -4.19 -27.72
C ALA A 89 -13.83 -4.83 -29.08
N TRP A 90 -12.65 -5.46 -29.23
CA TRP A 90 -12.15 -6.03 -30.49
C TRP A 90 -11.96 -5.05 -31.65
N MET A 91 -12.14 -3.75 -31.40
CA MET A 91 -12.01 -2.70 -32.42
C MET A 91 -10.62 -2.07 -32.43
N SER A 92 -9.95 -2.09 -31.28
CA SER A 92 -8.69 -1.39 -31.07
C SER A 92 -7.89 -2.08 -29.98
N GLY A 93 -6.57 -1.99 -30.08
CA GLY A 93 -5.68 -2.63 -29.12
C GLY A 93 -4.21 -2.31 -29.30
N SER A 94 -3.45 -2.47 -28.23
CA SER A 94 -1.99 -2.42 -28.22
C SER A 94 -1.50 -3.38 -27.14
N LYS A 95 -0.21 -3.64 -27.01
CA LYS A 95 0.30 -4.50 -25.92
C LYS A 95 0.08 -3.98 -24.48
N TRP A 96 -0.67 -2.88 -24.31
CA TRP A 96 -1.04 -2.24 -23.05
C TRP A 96 -2.55 -2.01 -23.00
#